data_AF-A0A0F9F3L8-F1
#
_entry.id   AF-A0A0F9F3L8-F1
#
_cell.length_a   1.000
_cell.length_b   1.000
_cell.length_c   1.000
_cell.angle_alpha   90.00
_cell.angle_beta   90.00
_cell.angle_gamma   90.00
#
_symmetry.space_group_name_H-M   'P 1'
#
loop_
_entity.id
_entity.type
_entity.pdbx_description
1 polymer ?
#
loop_
_entity_poly.entity_id
_entity_poly.type
_entity_poly.pdbx_seq_one_letter_code
_entity_poly.pdbx_strand_id
1 'polypeptide(L)'
;MLPPQDALRTFDWVEIYQDRDEGGSIPAIRKYLERHQGYTLGETTIRRHIKNFFLDAKYKEYFGEDLTYKEWLEIYNRRYFREDIPLDPKIQSHEYILLHYIINNKFKRFFIKDFENPKMLENIEKLMIFGISNDLQPKKLKINHIEKNQPQESLEIVCRHGSVIITPDQYLFTIDNDCNLIEINACDLKVGMPILMPRVLEVKQNDEPLDLKNCGKVIIGDNTHYIEQYSKTAYRYIEKDSNLGAIMGQYEAEGTMPSRYRPTTVISVSVDRDYVQGIQEKTIDAFGLEFQIGERRVKKCRTCGSITIENGIYNICPNCKNGIYQKYYELRTKTKLAKTIFTEGLGLKHAYSYLKEIPSFLYNAPSECEQNFILSYFTGDGSERDYRDNGGNFDLNFETSSRRLVFGLNFLMRKLGVIMSVNEHKPPLNRPNSKRMYSMIIRGSSNYEILKPYFFSLPEIDFTNSDLKTSVNTQVLLRKLNLELQKIYGISLRDLSKNAV
;
A
#
# COMPACT_ATOMS: atom_id res chain seq x y z
N MET A 1 -37.11 6.15 46.19
CA MET A 1 -35.95 5.27 46.42
C MET A 1 -34.84 5.77 45.54
N LEU A 2 -33.66 6.05 46.08
CA LEU A 2 -32.50 6.37 45.24
C LEU A 2 -32.09 5.11 44.47
N PRO A 3 -31.79 5.22 43.17
CA PRO A 3 -31.39 4.08 42.37
C PRO A 3 -30.03 3.52 42.86
N PRO A 4 -29.77 2.22 42.71
CA PRO A 4 -28.51 1.60 43.13
C PRO A 4 -27.30 2.28 42.47
N GLN A 5 -26.17 2.40 43.18
CA GLN A 5 -24.96 3.13 42.75
C GLN A 5 -24.43 2.75 41.35
N ASP A 6 -24.76 1.56 40.82
CA ASP A 6 -24.38 1.13 39.48
C ASP A 6 -25.29 1.68 38.36
N ALA A 7 -26.54 2.04 38.67
CA ALA A 7 -27.47 2.63 37.70
C ALA A 7 -27.14 4.09 37.39
N LEU A 8 -26.74 4.86 38.42
CA LEU A 8 -26.25 6.24 38.28
C LEU A 8 -25.03 6.34 37.35
N ARG A 9 -24.20 5.29 37.27
CA ARG A 9 -22.99 5.29 36.43
C ARG A 9 -23.26 5.02 34.95
N THR A 10 -24.31 4.26 34.63
CA THR A 10 -24.63 3.93 33.23
C THR A 10 -25.40 5.06 32.57
N PHE A 11 -26.13 5.86 33.35
CA PHE A 11 -26.80 7.07 32.90
C PHE A 11 -25.81 8.05 32.25
N ASP A 12 -24.71 8.40 32.94
CA ASP A 12 -23.65 9.26 32.40
C ASP A 12 -23.14 8.75 31.05
N TRP A 13 -23.05 7.42 30.88
CA TRP A 13 -22.56 6.83 29.64
C TRP A 13 -23.56 6.97 28.50
N VAL A 14 -24.86 6.92 28.80
CA VAL A 14 -25.93 7.16 27.82
C VAL A 14 -25.91 8.63 27.40
N GLU A 15 -25.79 9.57 28.34
CA GLU A 15 -25.67 11.00 28.05
C GLU A 15 -24.43 11.31 27.21
N ILE A 16 -23.25 10.83 27.62
CA ILE A 16 -22.00 10.99 26.87
C ILE A 16 -22.14 10.42 25.46
N TYR A 17 -22.85 9.30 25.28
CA TYR A 17 -23.08 8.71 23.96
C TYR A 17 -24.02 9.57 23.09
N GLN A 18 -25.03 10.19 23.69
CA GLN A 18 -25.98 11.08 23.01
C GLN A 18 -25.35 12.43 22.66
N ASP A 19 -24.46 12.94 23.51
CA ASP A 19 -23.81 14.25 23.38
C ASP A 19 -22.90 14.33 22.14
N ARG A 20 -23.14 15.35 21.31
CA ARG A 20 -22.37 15.59 20.07
C ARG A 20 -21.00 16.21 20.34
N ASP A 21 -20.89 17.06 21.34
CA ASP A 21 -19.71 17.84 21.67
C ASP A 21 -18.69 16.99 22.45
N GLU A 22 -19.16 16.00 23.21
CA GLU A 22 -18.31 14.99 23.87
C GLU A 22 -17.83 13.86 22.92
N GLY A 23 -18.22 13.92 21.64
CA GLY A 23 -17.84 12.96 20.60
C GLY A 23 -18.73 11.70 20.52
N GLY A 24 -19.70 11.54 21.43
CA GLY A 24 -20.76 10.52 21.44
C GLY A 24 -20.39 9.16 20.87
N SER A 25 -19.54 8.45 21.61
CA SER A 25 -19.04 7.15 21.19
C SER A 25 -18.56 6.33 22.39
N ILE A 26 -18.42 5.01 22.22
CA ILE A 26 -17.81 4.16 23.26
C ILE A 26 -16.40 4.63 23.66
N PRO A 27 -15.52 5.09 22.74
CA PRO A 27 -14.27 5.76 23.11
C PRO A 27 -14.42 6.97 24.05
N ALA A 28 -15.44 7.81 23.86
CA ALA A 28 -15.69 8.96 24.74
C ALA A 28 -16.01 8.51 26.17
N ILE A 29 -16.90 7.52 26.31
CA ILE A 29 -17.21 6.91 27.61
C ILE A 29 -15.96 6.32 28.27
N ARG A 30 -15.08 5.66 27.50
CA ARG A 30 -13.81 5.11 28.04
C ARG A 30 -12.89 6.21 28.56
N LYS A 31 -12.82 7.34 27.85
CA LYS A 31 -12.01 8.50 28.25
C LYS A 31 -12.59 9.18 29.50
N TYR A 32 -13.92 9.24 29.61
CA TYR A 32 -14.61 9.67 30.83
C TYR A 32 -14.26 8.79 32.02
N LEU A 33 -14.39 7.47 31.86
CA LEU A 33 -14.05 6.47 32.90
C LEU A 33 -12.58 6.58 33.35
N GLU A 34 -11.66 6.72 32.39
CA GLU A 34 -10.23 6.88 32.69
C GLU A 34 -9.96 8.15 33.52
N ARG A 35 -10.58 9.27 33.13
CA ARG A 35 -10.39 10.56 33.80
C ARG A 35 -11.03 10.65 35.18
N HIS A 36 -12.25 10.16 35.34
CA HIS A 36 -13.06 10.42 36.53
C HIS A 36 -13.07 9.24 37.50
N GLN A 37 -12.77 8.04 37.02
CA GLN A 37 -12.87 6.83 37.83
C GLN A 37 -11.54 6.05 37.91
N GLY A 38 -10.50 6.45 37.15
CA GLY A 38 -9.17 5.86 37.21
C GLY A 38 -9.08 4.45 36.62
N TYR A 39 -10.07 4.00 35.85
CA TYR A 39 -10.06 2.71 35.17
C TYR A 39 -10.72 2.80 33.78
N THR A 40 -10.50 1.79 32.93
CA THR A 40 -11.22 1.67 31.64
C THR A 40 -11.92 0.32 31.53
N LEU A 41 -13.17 0.33 31.08
CA LEU A 41 -13.90 -0.89 30.75
C LEU A 41 -13.69 -1.29 29.29
N GLY A 42 -13.85 -2.59 29.04
CA GLY A 42 -13.95 -3.13 27.69
C GLY A 42 -15.22 -2.66 26.99
N GLU A 43 -15.16 -2.49 25.67
CA GLU A 43 -16.31 -2.03 24.86
C GLU A 43 -17.53 -2.95 25.00
N THR A 44 -17.32 -4.27 24.99
CA THR A 44 -18.39 -5.25 25.18
C THR A 44 -19.09 -5.07 26.53
N THR A 45 -18.32 -4.76 27.58
CA THR A 45 -18.84 -4.52 28.92
C THR A 45 -19.70 -3.26 28.94
N ILE A 46 -19.19 -2.14 28.41
CA ILE A 46 -19.93 -0.86 28.32
C ILE A 46 -21.25 -1.06 27.56
N ARG A 47 -21.21 -1.74 26.40
CA ARG A 47 -22.42 -2.03 25.60
C ARG A 47 -23.42 -2.89 26.34
N ARG A 48 -22.96 -3.88 27.11
CA ARG A 48 -23.83 -4.73 27.92
C ARG A 48 -24.53 -3.93 29.02
N HIS A 49 -23.81 -3.03 29.70
CA HIS A 49 -24.42 -2.16 30.71
C HIS A 49 -25.44 -1.21 30.11
N ILE A 50 -25.11 -0.54 29.00
CA ILE A 50 -26.07 0.33 28.28
C ILE A 50 -27.29 -0.51 27.87
N LYS A 51 -27.11 -1.67 27.24
CA LYS A 51 -28.24 -2.52 26.85
C LYS A 51 -29.12 -2.90 28.05
N ASN A 52 -28.52 -3.26 29.18
CA ASN A 52 -29.27 -3.58 30.40
C ASN A 52 -30.01 -2.36 30.96
N PHE A 53 -29.45 -1.15 30.85
CA PHE A 53 -30.12 0.10 31.24
C PHE A 53 -31.46 0.28 30.50
N PHE A 54 -31.52 -0.06 29.22
CA PHE A 54 -32.77 -0.07 28.46
C PHE A 54 -33.69 -1.23 28.83
N LEU A 55 -33.16 -2.45 29.00
CA LEU A 55 -33.97 -3.63 29.37
C LEU A 55 -34.63 -3.46 30.76
N ASP A 56 -33.97 -2.76 31.67
CA ASP A 56 -34.49 -2.43 33.01
C ASP A 56 -35.49 -1.27 32.99
N ALA A 57 -35.88 -0.75 31.82
CA ALA A 57 -36.74 0.42 31.63
C ALA A 57 -36.20 1.73 32.28
N LYS A 58 -34.90 1.79 32.61
CA LYS A 58 -34.28 2.97 33.22
C LYS A 58 -34.21 4.15 32.27
N TYR A 59 -34.20 3.93 30.96
CA TYR A 59 -34.22 5.04 30.01
C TYR A 59 -35.49 5.90 30.18
N LYS A 60 -36.65 5.27 30.31
CA LYS A 60 -37.93 5.98 30.56
C LYS A 60 -37.94 6.70 31.90
N GLU A 61 -37.35 6.08 32.94
CA GLU A 61 -37.25 6.67 34.27
C GLU A 61 -36.43 7.97 34.28
N TYR A 62 -35.32 8.01 33.53
CA TYR A 62 -34.40 9.15 33.56
C TYR A 62 -34.66 10.20 32.48
N PHE A 63 -35.10 9.79 31.29
CA PHE A 63 -35.29 10.70 30.15
C PHE A 63 -36.77 11.01 29.87
N GLY A 64 -37.71 10.37 30.57
CA GLY A 64 -39.15 10.57 30.36
C GLY A 64 -39.69 10.02 29.04
N GLU A 65 -38.83 9.40 28.22
CA GLU A 65 -39.15 8.86 26.90
C GLU A 65 -39.15 7.32 26.94
N ASP A 66 -40.16 6.70 26.35
CA ASP A 66 -40.20 5.24 26.22
C ASP A 66 -39.48 4.82 24.93
N LEU A 67 -38.22 4.44 25.08
CA LEU A 67 -37.34 4.13 23.96
C LEU A 67 -36.68 2.77 24.18
N THR A 68 -36.81 1.86 23.23
CA THR A 68 -36.09 0.58 23.30
C THR A 68 -34.61 0.78 22.96
N TYR A 69 -33.74 -0.14 23.41
CA TYR A 69 -32.32 -0.11 23.02
C TYR A 69 -32.13 -0.12 21.50
N LYS A 70 -33.04 -0.76 20.75
CA LYS A 70 -32.99 -0.83 19.29
C LYS A 70 -33.33 0.54 18.67
N GLU A 71 -34.41 1.17 19.10
CA GLU A 71 -34.81 2.51 18.63
C GLU A 71 -33.78 3.56 19.04
N TRP A 72 -33.24 3.48 20.26
CA TRP A 72 -32.14 4.34 20.70
C TRP A 72 -30.91 4.17 19.82
N LEU A 73 -30.53 2.94 19.50
CA LEU A 73 -29.46 2.68 18.56
C LEU A 73 -29.79 3.16 17.14
N GLU A 74 -31.05 3.26 16.73
CA GLU A 74 -31.48 3.76 15.42
C GLU A 74 -31.47 5.31 15.36
N ILE A 75 -31.93 5.97 16.42
CA ILE A 75 -31.93 7.45 16.56
C ILE A 75 -30.51 7.97 16.72
N TYR A 76 -29.76 7.35 17.64
CA TYR A 76 -28.37 7.67 17.92
C TYR A 76 -27.44 6.72 17.18
N ASN A 77 -27.90 6.18 16.03
CA ASN A 77 -27.10 5.40 15.08
C ASN A 77 -26.07 6.30 14.41
N ARG A 78 -25.15 6.83 15.21
CA ARG A 78 -23.84 7.22 14.75
C ARG A 78 -23.25 5.93 14.22
N ARG A 79 -23.37 5.77 12.89
CA ARG A 79 -22.91 4.61 12.14
C ARG A 79 -21.69 4.08 12.84
N TYR A 80 -21.83 2.85 13.35
CA TYR A 80 -20.77 2.08 13.92
C TYR A 80 -19.46 2.40 13.19
N PHE A 81 -18.53 3.06 13.89
CA PHE A 81 -17.24 3.49 13.35
C PHE A 81 -16.30 2.31 13.08
N ARG A 82 -16.85 1.13 12.75
CA ARG A 82 -16.05 -0.03 12.43
C ARG A 82 -16.15 -0.54 11.01
N GLU A 83 -17.28 -0.53 10.33
CA GLU A 83 -17.35 -1.27 9.06
C GLU A 83 -18.18 -0.62 7.95
N ASP A 84 -18.40 0.69 8.06
CA ASP A 84 -18.49 1.57 6.90
C ASP A 84 -17.69 2.83 7.26
N ILE A 85 -16.35 2.73 7.24
CA ILE A 85 -15.66 3.80 6.50
C ILE A 85 -16.30 3.58 5.12
N PRO A 86 -17.22 4.44 4.62
CA PRO A 86 -17.47 4.41 3.18
C PRO A 86 -16.06 4.42 2.63
N LEU A 87 -15.70 3.42 1.82
CA LEU A 87 -14.44 3.40 1.09
C LEU A 87 -14.41 4.76 0.41
N ASP A 88 -13.90 5.77 1.10
CA ASP A 88 -14.05 7.12 0.65
C ASP A 88 -13.14 7.05 -0.55
N PRO A 89 -13.68 7.18 -1.77
CA PRO A 89 -12.82 7.11 -2.94
C PRO A 89 -11.68 8.13 -2.79
N LYS A 90 -11.86 9.16 -1.95
CA LYS A 90 -10.84 10.13 -1.52
C LYS A 90 -9.80 9.58 -0.55
N ILE A 91 -10.09 8.62 0.33
CA ILE A 91 -9.06 7.95 1.17
C ILE A 91 -8.11 7.09 0.30
N GLN A 92 -8.57 6.63 -0.87
CA GLN A 92 -7.70 6.01 -1.88
C GLN A 92 -6.94 7.02 -2.76
N SER A 93 -7.15 8.33 -2.57
CA SER A 93 -6.39 9.36 -3.28
C SER A 93 -4.99 9.51 -2.68
N HIS A 94 -4.02 9.83 -3.53
CA HIS A 94 -2.67 10.19 -3.11
C HIS A 94 -2.73 11.57 -2.46
N GLU A 95 -3.07 11.63 -1.18
CA GLU A 95 -2.97 12.88 -0.41
C GLU A 95 -1.52 13.28 -0.12
N TYR A 96 -0.53 12.65 -0.76
CA TYR A 96 0.88 12.96 -0.57
C TYR A 96 1.68 13.01 -1.86
N ILE A 97 2.73 13.82 -1.83
CA ILE A 97 3.77 13.96 -2.83
C ILE A 97 5.03 13.29 -2.27
N LEU A 98 5.70 12.47 -3.09
CA LEU A 98 7.00 11.90 -2.74
C LEU A 98 8.10 12.89 -3.17
N LEU A 99 8.87 13.40 -2.20
CA LEU A 99 9.97 14.35 -2.44
C LEU A 99 11.30 13.76 -1.99
N HIS A 100 12.38 14.11 -2.69
CA HIS A 100 13.75 13.76 -2.31
C HIS A 100 14.36 14.88 -1.46
N TYR A 101 14.84 14.55 -0.26
CA TYR A 101 15.46 15.49 0.68
C TYR A 101 16.98 15.42 0.58
N ILE A 102 17.60 16.53 0.13
CA ILE A 102 19.03 16.56 -0.23
C ILE A 102 19.93 16.31 0.99
N ILE A 103 19.69 17.01 2.11
CA ILE A 103 20.63 17.05 3.25
C ILE A 103 20.93 15.66 3.82
N ASN A 104 19.96 14.74 3.75
CA ASN A 104 20.11 13.40 4.30
C ASN A 104 20.04 12.30 3.23
N ASN A 105 20.07 12.67 1.94
CA ASN A 105 19.81 11.78 0.81
C ASN A 105 18.67 10.79 1.12
N LYS A 106 17.50 11.29 1.51
CA LYS A 106 16.35 10.47 1.95
C LYS A 106 15.10 10.87 1.21
N PHE A 107 14.31 9.89 0.79
CA PHE A 107 12.96 10.16 0.31
C PHE A 107 12.04 10.38 1.49
N LYS A 108 11.18 11.40 1.38
CA LYS A 108 10.17 11.71 2.38
C LYS A 108 8.85 11.98 1.68
N ARG A 109 7.79 11.49 2.32
CA ARG A 109 6.41 11.73 1.90
C ARG A 109 5.92 13.02 2.56
N PHE A 110 5.31 13.86 1.77
CA PHE A 110 4.72 15.12 2.22
C PHE A 110 3.24 15.09 1.85
N PHE A 111 2.36 15.07 2.84
CA PHE A 111 0.94 15.18 2.60
C PHE A 111 0.61 16.59 2.09
N ILE A 112 -0.46 16.74 1.31
CA ILE A 112 -0.88 18.05 0.79
C ILE A 112 -1.05 19.06 1.95
N LYS A 113 -1.67 18.63 3.06
CA LYS A 113 -1.78 19.41 4.30
C LYS A 113 -0.45 19.79 4.95
N ASP A 114 0.63 19.03 4.70
CA ASP A 114 1.94 19.34 5.27
C ASP A 114 2.51 20.64 4.66
N PHE A 115 2.08 20.99 3.43
CA PHE A 115 2.44 22.25 2.77
C PHE A 115 1.64 23.46 3.28
N GLU A 116 0.62 23.24 4.10
CA GLU A 116 -0.09 24.32 4.80
C GLU A 116 0.66 24.78 6.05
N ASN A 117 1.73 24.07 6.45
CA ASN A 117 2.58 24.43 7.58
C ASN A 117 3.75 25.33 7.11
N PRO A 118 3.80 26.61 7.53
CA PRO A 118 4.85 27.54 7.11
C PRO A 118 6.27 27.05 7.40
N LYS A 119 6.48 26.32 8.51
CA LYS A 119 7.79 25.78 8.90
C LYS A 119 8.33 24.74 7.92
N MET A 120 7.44 24.08 7.17
CA MET A 120 7.85 23.13 6.13
C MET A 120 8.37 23.85 4.89
N LEU A 121 7.85 25.04 4.59
CA LEU A 121 8.25 25.87 3.46
C LEU A 121 9.59 26.59 3.69
N GLU A 122 10.00 26.77 4.96
CA GLU A 122 11.31 27.35 5.34
C GLU A 122 12.53 26.56 4.82
N ASN A 123 12.32 25.34 4.31
CA ASN A 123 13.37 24.43 3.85
C ASN A 123 13.09 23.89 2.43
N ILE A 124 12.29 24.62 1.64
CA ILE A 124 11.84 24.18 0.31
C ILE A 124 13.01 23.94 -0.66
N GLU A 125 14.09 24.71 -0.51
CA GLU A 125 15.32 24.62 -1.31
C GLU A 125 16.09 23.31 -1.12
N LYS A 126 15.76 22.56 -0.06
CA LYS A 126 16.31 21.23 0.24
C LYS A 126 15.49 20.10 -0.37
N LEU A 127 14.36 20.42 -0.99
CA LEU A 127 13.46 19.47 -1.65
C LEU A 127 13.78 19.40 -3.15
N MET A 128 13.79 18.18 -3.66
CA MET A 128 13.91 17.90 -5.09
C MET A 128 12.78 17.00 -5.59
N ILE A 129 12.45 17.20 -6.85
CA ILE A 129 11.57 16.34 -7.64
C ILE A 129 12.32 15.74 -8.83
N PHE A 130 11.75 14.70 -9.44
CA PHE A 130 12.16 14.28 -10.76
C PHE A 130 11.49 15.16 -11.81
N GLY A 131 12.29 15.81 -12.63
CA GLY A 131 11.86 16.46 -13.85
C GLY A 131 12.60 15.88 -15.04
N ILE A 132 12.51 16.61 -16.15
CA ILE A 132 13.16 16.27 -17.40
C ILE A 132 14.05 17.44 -17.82
N SER A 133 15.28 17.16 -18.24
CA SER A 133 16.15 18.19 -18.83
C SER A 133 15.80 18.43 -20.29
N ASN A 134 16.35 19.49 -20.88
CA ASN A 134 16.09 19.87 -22.28
C ASN A 134 16.52 18.79 -23.30
N ASP A 135 17.45 17.90 -22.92
CA ASP A 135 17.88 16.73 -23.68
C ASP A 135 17.04 15.46 -23.40
N LEU A 136 15.92 15.64 -22.71
CA LEU A 136 14.92 14.62 -22.42
C LEU A 136 15.39 13.51 -21.47
N GLN A 137 16.45 13.77 -20.72
CA GLN A 137 16.90 12.86 -19.67
C GLN A 137 16.20 13.17 -18.34
N PRO A 138 15.84 12.13 -17.55
CA PRO A 138 15.39 12.32 -16.19
C PRO A 138 16.45 13.06 -15.37
N LYS A 139 16.05 14.13 -14.67
CA LYS A 139 16.97 14.89 -13.81
C LYS A 139 16.29 15.31 -12.54
N LYS A 140 17.06 15.40 -11.45
CA LYS A 140 16.57 15.97 -10.19
C LYS A 140 16.55 17.49 -10.29
N LEU A 141 15.39 18.10 -10.02
CA LEU A 141 15.19 19.55 -10.02
C LEU A 141 14.90 20.04 -8.60
N LYS A 142 15.46 21.19 -8.24
CA LYS A 142 15.12 21.88 -6.99
C LYS A 142 13.74 22.51 -7.11
N ILE A 143 12.99 22.48 -6.01
CA ILE A 143 11.71 23.18 -5.93
C ILE A 143 12.00 24.64 -5.56
N ASN A 144 11.60 25.57 -6.43
CA ASN A 144 11.80 27.00 -6.18
C ASN A 144 10.64 27.62 -5.39
N HIS A 145 9.41 27.17 -5.65
CA HIS A 145 8.20 27.63 -4.98
C HIS A 145 7.13 26.53 -5.02
N ILE A 146 6.13 26.65 -4.15
CA ILE A 146 4.92 25.82 -4.17
C ILE A 146 3.73 26.78 -4.21
N GLU A 147 2.83 26.55 -5.15
CA GLU A 147 1.62 27.35 -5.34
C GLU A 147 0.38 26.52 -5.01
N LYS A 148 -0.56 27.12 -4.30
CA LYS A 148 -1.88 26.54 -4.01
C LYS A 148 -2.94 27.36 -4.74
N ASN A 149 -3.47 26.79 -5.81
CA ASN A 149 -4.52 27.41 -6.61
C ASN A 149 -5.91 27.14 -6.02
N GLN A 150 -6.86 28.02 -6.34
CA GLN A 150 -8.26 27.81 -6.00
C GLN A 150 -8.80 26.57 -6.73
N PRO A 151 -9.83 25.89 -6.18
CA PRO A 151 -10.49 24.79 -6.88
C PRO A 151 -10.95 25.23 -8.27
N GLN A 152 -10.52 24.50 -9.28
CA GLN A 152 -10.83 24.76 -10.69
C GLN A 152 -11.19 23.45 -11.39
N GLU A 153 -11.66 23.57 -12.63
CA GLU A 153 -11.92 22.40 -13.46
C GLU A 153 -10.63 21.58 -13.62
N SER A 154 -10.77 20.26 -13.59
CA SER A 154 -9.66 19.32 -13.68
C SER A 154 -9.96 18.22 -14.68
N LEU A 155 -8.96 17.84 -15.45
CA LEU A 155 -8.98 16.70 -16.37
C LEU A 155 -8.25 15.52 -15.73
N GLU A 156 -8.90 14.36 -15.66
CA GLU A 156 -8.22 13.10 -15.34
C GLU A 156 -7.77 12.43 -16.64
N ILE A 157 -6.47 12.35 -16.85
CA ILE A 157 -5.86 11.69 -17.99
C ILE A 157 -5.48 10.27 -17.56
N VAL A 158 -6.14 9.27 -18.14
CA VAL A 158 -5.92 7.87 -17.84
C VAL A 158 -5.10 7.20 -18.95
N CYS A 159 -3.91 6.74 -18.58
CA CYS A 159 -3.00 5.97 -19.43
C CYS A 159 -2.98 4.49 -18.99
N ARG A 160 -2.48 3.60 -19.86
CA ARG A 160 -2.27 2.18 -19.52
C ARG A 160 -1.35 1.96 -18.32
N HIS A 161 -0.47 2.91 -18.04
CA HIS A 161 0.55 2.82 -17.00
C HIS A 161 0.19 3.62 -15.73
N GLY A 162 -1.00 4.24 -15.68
CA GLY A 162 -1.44 5.08 -14.56
C GLY A 162 -2.30 6.26 -14.98
N SER A 163 -2.71 7.10 -14.04
CA SER A 163 -3.46 8.33 -14.32
C SER A 163 -2.81 9.55 -13.68
N VAL A 164 -3.09 10.73 -14.25
CA VAL A 164 -2.72 12.03 -13.72
C VAL A 164 -3.93 12.96 -13.77
N ILE A 165 -4.09 13.80 -12.75
CA ILE A 165 -5.13 14.83 -12.70
C ILE A 165 -4.43 16.18 -12.85
N ILE A 166 -4.79 16.92 -13.89
CA ILE A 166 -4.22 18.22 -14.23
C ILE A 166 -5.32 19.21 -14.59
N THR A 167 -4.97 20.48 -14.67
CA THR A 167 -5.90 21.54 -15.07
C THR A 167 -5.91 21.67 -16.60
N PRO A 168 -7.01 22.13 -17.22
CA PRO A 168 -7.11 22.22 -18.68
C PRO A 168 -6.01 23.05 -19.34
N ASP A 169 -5.42 24.02 -18.64
CA ASP A 169 -4.37 24.92 -19.12
C ASP A 169 -2.94 24.38 -18.92
N GLN A 170 -2.78 23.26 -18.21
CA GLN A 170 -1.47 22.64 -17.99
C GLN A 170 -0.98 21.90 -19.23
N TYR A 171 0.35 21.77 -19.35
CA TYR A 171 1.02 21.12 -20.47
C TYR A 171 1.58 19.76 -20.07
N LEU A 172 1.52 18.81 -20.99
CA LEU A 172 2.25 17.55 -20.96
C LEU A 172 3.17 17.47 -22.19
N PHE A 173 4.03 16.45 -22.21
CA PHE A 173 4.87 16.16 -23.36
C PHE A 173 4.32 14.98 -24.16
N THR A 174 4.22 15.13 -25.48
CA THR A 174 3.80 14.09 -26.44
C THR A 174 4.81 14.01 -27.59
N ILE A 175 4.56 13.13 -28.56
CA ILE A 175 5.32 13.06 -29.80
C ILE A 175 4.45 13.44 -31.00
N ASP A 176 5.01 14.22 -31.92
CA ASP A 176 4.38 14.59 -33.18
C ASP A 176 4.48 13.47 -34.23
N ASN A 177 4.08 13.75 -35.47
CA ASN A 177 4.16 12.79 -36.58
C ASN A 177 5.60 12.46 -36.99
N ASP A 178 6.54 13.35 -36.66
CA ASP A 178 7.95 13.26 -37.01
C ASP A 178 8.77 12.61 -35.87
N CYS A 179 8.09 12.16 -34.82
CA CYS A 179 8.67 11.60 -33.60
C CYS A 179 9.53 12.62 -32.82
N ASN A 180 9.28 13.92 -32.99
CA ASN A 180 9.83 14.95 -32.12
C ASN A 180 8.98 15.05 -30.86
N LEU A 181 9.64 15.34 -29.74
CA LEU A 181 8.93 15.66 -28.51
C LEU A 181 8.39 17.08 -28.59
N ILE A 182 7.10 17.24 -28.31
CA ILE A 182 6.43 18.54 -28.28
C ILE A 182 5.63 18.67 -26.99
N GLU A 183 5.43 19.91 -26.55
CA GLU A 183 4.45 20.22 -25.51
C GLU A 183 3.05 20.17 -26.11
N ILE A 184 2.09 19.70 -25.31
CA ILE A 184 0.68 19.68 -25.67
C ILE A 184 -0.14 20.12 -24.47
N ASN A 185 -1.08 21.02 -24.71
CA ASN A 185 -2.01 21.48 -23.70
C ASN A 185 -2.98 20.33 -23.33
N ALA A 186 -3.35 20.24 -22.05
CA ALA A 186 -4.20 19.16 -21.56
C ALA A 186 -5.54 19.06 -22.28
N CYS A 187 -6.15 20.19 -22.68
CA CYS A 187 -7.43 20.20 -23.37
C CYS A 187 -7.35 19.71 -24.84
N ASP A 188 -6.15 19.71 -25.43
CA ASP A 188 -5.91 19.25 -26.81
C ASP A 188 -5.62 17.74 -26.91
N LEU A 189 -5.48 17.06 -25.77
CA LEU A 189 -5.20 15.64 -25.72
C LEU A 189 -6.37 14.80 -26.22
N LYS A 190 -6.05 13.80 -27.05
CA LYS A 190 -7.02 12.84 -27.60
C LYS A 190 -6.68 11.42 -27.17
N VAL A 191 -7.70 10.58 -27.07
CA VAL A 191 -7.53 9.16 -26.78
C VAL A 191 -6.60 8.53 -27.83
N GLY A 192 -5.61 7.80 -27.35
CA GLY A 192 -4.59 7.16 -28.21
C GLY A 192 -3.36 8.03 -28.46
N MET A 193 -3.33 9.30 -28.03
CA MET A 193 -2.09 10.09 -28.07
C MET A 193 -1.07 9.54 -27.06
N PRO A 194 0.19 9.36 -27.48
CA PRO A 194 1.26 8.96 -26.56
C PRO A 194 1.61 10.12 -25.62
N ILE A 195 1.92 9.82 -24.38
CA ILE A 195 2.41 10.81 -23.40
C ILE A 195 3.78 10.34 -22.92
N LEU A 196 4.70 11.28 -22.79
CA LEU A 196 6.04 11.00 -22.32
C LEU A 196 6.01 10.50 -20.88
N MET A 197 6.70 9.39 -20.63
CA MET A 197 6.89 8.84 -19.29
C MET A 197 8.35 8.39 -19.13
N PRO A 198 8.99 8.61 -17.96
CA PRO A 198 10.36 8.18 -17.74
C PRO A 198 10.42 6.65 -17.65
N ARG A 199 11.23 6.01 -18.48
CA ARG A 199 11.44 4.55 -18.37
C ARG A 199 12.32 4.20 -17.18
N VAL A 200 13.46 4.87 -17.05
CA VAL A 200 14.44 4.66 -15.99
C VAL A 200 14.40 5.86 -15.05
N LEU A 201 14.41 5.60 -13.74
CA LEU A 201 14.58 6.64 -12.72
C LEU A 201 15.94 6.48 -12.05
N GLU A 202 16.83 7.44 -12.29
CA GLU A 202 18.15 7.44 -11.66
C GLU A 202 18.06 7.96 -10.22
N VAL A 203 18.27 7.03 -9.27
CA VAL A 203 18.22 7.34 -7.84
C VAL A 203 19.53 6.95 -7.20
N LYS A 204 20.26 7.93 -6.69
CA LYS A 204 21.44 7.70 -5.85
C LYS A 204 21.05 6.86 -4.63
N GLN A 205 21.67 5.70 -4.50
CA GLN A 205 21.51 4.82 -3.35
C GLN A 205 21.95 5.51 -2.05
N ASN A 206 21.34 5.09 -0.96
CA ASN A 206 21.69 5.42 0.40
C ASN A 206 21.80 4.08 1.13
N ASP A 207 22.98 3.76 1.64
CA ASP A 207 23.33 2.58 2.41
C ASP A 207 23.36 2.83 3.93
N GLU A 208 23.20 4.08 4.38
CA GLU A 208 23.17 4.43 5.81
C GLU A 208 22.17 3.56 6.58
N PRO A 209 22.58 2.85 7.65
CA PRO A 209 21.67 2.04 8.44
C PRO A 209 20.49 2.84 8.99
N LEU A 210 19.35 2.19 9.15
CA LEU A 210 18.21 2.76 9.84
C LEU A 210 18.51 2.84 11.34
N ASP A 211 18.30 4.00 11.96
CA ASP A 211 18.49 4.20 13.40
C ASP A 211 17.15 4.07 14.14
N LEU A 212 16.99 2.97 14.89
CA LEU A 212 15.80 2.67 15.67
C LEU A 212 15.80 3.29 17.07
N LYS A 213 16.64 4.28 17.37
CA LYS A 213 16.73 4.92 18.71
C LYS A 213 15.39 5.37 19.31
N ASN A 214 14.39 5.67 18.48
CA ASN A 214 13.07 6.13 18.93
C ASN A 214 12.14 4.98 19.32
N CYS A 215 12.52 3.73 19.07
CA CYS A 215 11.67 2.56 19.27
C CYS A 215 11.80 1.93 20.67
N GLY A 216 12.72 2.41 21.52
CA GLY A 216 12.95 1.85 22.85
C GLY A 216 14.08 2.53 23.61
N LYS A 217 14.39 2.03 24.80
CA LYS A 217 15.55 2.48 25.58
C LYS A 217 16.83 1.97 24.92
N VAL A 218 17.77 2.88 24.61
CA VAL A 218 19.07 2.47 24.05
C VAL A 218 19.91 1.82 25.15
N ILE A 219 20.45 0.63 24.85
CA ILE A 219 21.42 -0.08 25.69
C ILE A 219 22.63 -0.46 24.82
N ILE A 220 23.80 -0.62 25.46
CA ILE A 220 25.05 -0.96 24.79
C ILE A 220 25.58 -2.23 25.45
N GLY A 221 25.85 -3.27 24.66
CA GLY A 221 26.44 -4.53 25.11
C GLY A 221 27.43 -5.03 24.06
N ASP A 222 28.62 -5.46 24.47
CA ASP A 222 29.67 -6.00 23.60
C ASP A 222 29.92 -5.18 22.32
N ASN A 223 30.04 -3.85 22.45
CA ASN A 223 30.17 -2.88 21.35
C ASN A 223 29.00 -2.82 20.36
N THR A 224 27.90 -3.52 20.64
CA THR A 224 26.67 -3.51 19.85
C THR A 224 25.61 -2.64 20.53
N HIS A 225 24.93 -1.83 19.73
CA HIS A 225 23.86 -0.96 20.21
C HIS A 225 22.51 -1.64 20.03
N TYR A 226 21.75 -1.75 21.11
CA TYR A 226 20.40 -2.31 21.10
C TYR A 226 19.38 -1.27 21.53
N ILE A 227 18.12 -1.57 21.23
CA ILE A 227 16.96 -0.96 21.83
C ILE A 227 16.23 -1.99 22.68
N GLU A 228 15.76 -1.57 23.85
CA GLU A 228 15.01 -2.42 24.78
C GLU A 228 13.62 -1.86 25.01
N GLN A 229 12.62 -2.75 24.98
CA GLN A 229 11.27 -2.46 25.41
C GLN A 229 10.64 -3.72 26.01
N TYR A 230 10.11 -3.62 27.23
CA TYR A 230 9.45 -4.74 27.94
C TYR A 230 10.31 -6.02 28.01
N SER A 231 11.59 -5.88 28.40
CA SER A 231 12.55 -7.00 28.51
C SER A 231 12.78 -7.77 27.21
N LYS A 232 12.48 -7.15 26.08
CA LYS A 232 12.88 -7.61 24.75
C LYS A 232 13.86 -6.62 24.17
N THR A 233 14.88 -7.14 23.51
CA THR A 233 15.94 -6.36 22.86
C THR A 233 15.88 -6.57 21.35
N ALA A 234 16.35 -5.58 20.60
CA ALA A 234 16.54 -5.63 19.16
C ALA A 234 17.76 -4.78 18.79
N TYR A 235 18.37 -5.03 17.64
CA TYR A 235 19.45 -4.16 17.15
C TYR A 235 18.93 -2.73 16.94
N ARG A 236 19.77 -1.74 17.28
CA ARG A 236 19.43 -0.33 17.04
C ARG A 236 19.62 0.06 15.58
N TYR A 237 20.71 -0.38 14.97
CA TYR A 237 21.07 -0.06 13.60
C TYR A 237 20.68 -1.22 12.70
N ILE A 238 19.85 -0.97 11.69
CA ILE A 238 19.40 -2.00 10.74
C ILE A 238 19.99 -1.67 9.38
N GLU A 239 20.79 -2.59 8.85
CA GLU A 239 21.33 -2.48 7.49
C GLU A 239 20.22 -2.62 6.45
N LYS A 240 20.36 -1.90 5.33
CA LYS A 240 19.44 -2.01 4.20
C LYS A 240 19.98 -3.03 3.21
N ASP A 241 19.94 -4.29 3.60
CA ASP A 241 20.48 -5.43 2.86
C ASP A 241 19.35 -6.28 2.22
N SER A 242 19.72 -7.43 1.64
CA SER A 242 18.75 -8.41 1.12
C SER A 242 17.77 -8.92 2.17
N ASN A 243 18.22 -9.08 3.43
CA ASN A 243 17.38 -9.58 4.50
C ASN A 243 16.25 -8.61 4.84
N LEU A 244 16.57 -7.33 5.07
CA LEU A 244 15.56 -6.29 5.30
C LEU A 244 14.61 -6.18 4.11
N GLY A 245 15.15 -6.22 2.88
CA GLY A 245 14.36 -6.22 1.66
C GLY A 245 13.33 -7.33 1.65
N ALA A 246 13.76 -8.58 1.87
CA ALA A 246 12.90 -9.75 1.85
C ALA A 246 11.78 -9.70 2.92
N ILE A 247 12.14 -9.29 4.15
CA ILE A 247 11.18 -9.17 5.26
C ILE A 247 10.11 -8.12 4.93
N MET A 248 10.52 -6.96 4.38
CA MET A 248 9.59 -5.90 3.99
C MET A 248 8.71 -6.33 2.82
N GLY A 249 9.25 -7.03 1.82
CA GLY A 249 8.48 -7.55 0.70
C GLY A 249 7.38 -8.49 1.14
N GLN A 250 7.71 -9.45 2.02
CA GLN A 250 6.74 -10.36 2.61
C GLN A 250 5.71 -9.64 3.48
N TYR A 251 6.14 -8.67 4.31
CA TYR A 251 5.21 -7.91 5.12
C TYR A 251 4.20 -7.12 4.27
N GLU A 252 4.67 -6.47 3.20
CA GLU A 252 3.78 -5.70 2.31
C GLU A 252 2.84 -6.62 1.50
N ALA A 253 3.27 -7.83 1.15
CA ALA A 253 2.38 -8.84 0.55
C ALA A 253 1.39 -9.42 1.57
N GLU A 254 1.88 -10.24 2.50
CA GLU A 254 1.07 -11.11 3.38
C GLU A 254 0.98 -10.62 4.83
N GLY A 255 1.86 -9.69 5.21
CA GLY A 255 1.99 -9.23 6.58
C GLY A 255 0.73 -8.52 7.11
N THR A 256 0.55 -8.62 8.43
CA THR A 256 -0.48 -7.91 9.18
C THR A 256 0.07 -7.36 10.48
N MET A 257 -0.24 -6.10 10.78
CA MET A 257 0.20 -5.44 12.01
C MET A 257 -0.84 -5.62 13.14
N PRO A 258 -0.42 -5.62 14.42
CA PRO A 258 -1.35 -5.79 15.51
C PRO A 258 -2.45 -4.73 15.51
N SER A 259 -3.69 -5.20 15.69
CA SER A 259 -4.85 -4.36 15.95
C SER A 259 -5.44 -4.71 17.32
N ARG A 260 -6.45 -3.95 17.76
CA ARG A 260 -7.21 -4.26 18.97
C ARG A 260 -7.78 -5.69 18.99
N TYR A 261 -7.96 -6.32 17.81
CA TYR A 261 -8.50 -7.69 17.65
C TYR A 261 -7.45 -8.75 17.45
N ARG A 262 -6.22 -8.35 17.07
CA ARG A 262 -5.11 -9.26 16.79
C ARG A 262 -3.86 -8.65 17.39
N PRO A 263 -3.41 -9.07 18.58
CA PRO A 263 -2.22 -8.48 19.23
C PRO A 263 -0.89 -8.97 18.63
N THR A 264 -0.93 -9.57 17.44
CA THR A 264 0.21 -10.28 16.84
C THR A 264 0.61 -9.62 15.53
N THR A 265 1.90 -9.31 15.38
CA THR A 265 2.50 -8.93 14.11
C THR A 265 2.76 -10.20 13.31
N VAL A 266 2.27 -10.26 12.09
CA VAL A 266 2.55 -11.33 11.13
C VAL A 266 3.36 -10.74 10.00
N ILE A 267 4.45 -11.40 9.61
CA ILE A 267 5.33 -10.95 8.52
C ILE A 267 5.01 -11.70 7.23
N SER A 268 4.92 -13.03 7.31
CA SER A 268 4.77 -13.89 6.16
C SER A 268 3.74 -14.97 6.45
N VAL A 269 3.04 -15.39 5.39
CA VAL A 269 2.11 -16.51 5.38
C VAL A 269 2.43 -17.35 4.13
N SER A 270 2.70 -18.64 4.29
CA SER A 270 2.96 -19.53 3.16
C SER A 270 2.54 -20.97 3.46
N VAL A 271 2.28 -21.75 2.41
CA VAL A 271 2.07 -23.20 2.51
C VAL A 271 3.40 -23.96 2.61
N ASP A 272 4.50 -23.31 2.24
CA ASP A 272 5.87 -23.81 2.37
C ASP A 272 6.46 -23.39 3.74
N ARG A 273 6.79 -24.38 4.57
CA ARG A 273 7.37 -24.14 5.90
C ARG A 273 8.81 -23.65 5.82
N ASP A 274 9.59 -24.20 4.89
CA ASP A 274 11.02 -23.92 4.79
C ASP A 274 11.22 -22.49 4.31
N TYR A 275 10.34 -22.02 3.42
CA TYR A 275 10.26 -20.61 3.06
C TYR A 275 10.02 -19.70 4.28
N VAL A 276 9.03 -20.02 5.13
CA VAL A 276 8.72 -19.23 6.33
C VAL A 276 9.88 -19.27 7.34
N GLN A 277 10.59 -20.39 7.43
CA GLN A 277 11.80 -20.52 8.24
C GLN A 277 12.94 -19.65 7.71
N GLY A 278 13.15 -19.60 6.39
CA GLY A 278 14.11 -18.68 5.79
C GLY A 278 13.82 -17.21 6.14
N ILE A 279 12.55 -16.79 6.12
CA ILE A 279 12.17 -15.43 6.56
C ILE A 279 12.38 -15.23 8.07
N GLN A 280 12.20 -16.28 8.89
CA GLN A 280 12.47 -16.23 10.33
C GLN A 280 13.95 -15.94 10.60
N GLU A 281 14.85 -16.69 9.96
CA GLU A 281 16.31 -16.53 10.08
C GLU A 281 16.71 -15.11 9.69
N LYS A 282 16.24 -14.62 8.53
CA LYS A 282 16.45 -13.23 8.09
C LYS A 282 15.97 -12.20 9.12
N THR A 283 14.85 -12.46 9.80
CA THR A 283 14.30 -11.54 10.81
C THR A 283 15.17 -11.50 12.07
N ILE A 284 15.72 -12.64 12.47
CA ILE A 284 16.68 -12.73 13.58
C ILE A 284 17.97 -11.99 13.21
N ASP A 285 18.48 -12.20 12.00
CA ASP A 285 19.72 -11.55 11.54
C ASP A 285 19.54 -10.04 11.44
N ALA A 286 18.45 -9.57 10.82
CA ALA A 286 18.22 -8.14 10.61
C ALA A 286 17.89 -7.38 11.90
N PHE A 287 17.07 -7.97 12.79
CA PHE A 287 16.53 -7.24 13.95
C PHE A 287 17.01 -7.75 15.31
N GLY A 288 17.63 -8.93 15.39
CA GLY A 288 17.91 -9.60 16.66
C GLY A 288 16.63 -10.02 17.40
N LEU A 289 15.51 -10.13 16.68
CA LEU A 289 14.19 -10.43 17.24
C LEU A 289 13.71 -11.82 16.86
N GLU A 290 13.31 -12.58 17.86
CA GLU A 290 12.71 -13.89 17.66
C GLU A 290 11.23 -13.76 17.26
N PHE A 291 10.90 -14.36 16.13
CA PHE A 291 9.53 -14.57 15.67
C PHE A 291 9.23 -16.07 15.73
N GLN A 292 7.97 -16.43 15.92
CA GLN A 292 7.54 -17.82 16.03
C GLN A 292 6.83 -18.24 14.74
N ILE A 293 7.11 -19.46 14.28
CA ILE A 293 6.34 -20.09 13.20
C ILE A 293 5.09 -20.72 13.80
N GLY A 294 3.93 -20.22 13.41
CA GLY A 294 2.64 -20.78 13.79
C GLY A 294 2.01 -21.56 12.65
N GLU A 295 1.59 -22.78 12.91
CA GLU A 295 0.73 -23.52 11.97
C GLU A 295 -0.73 -23.05 12.08
N ARG A 296 -1.40 -22.93 10.92
CA ARG A 296 -2.81 -22.63 10.85
C ARG A 296 -3.52 -23.47 9.80
N ARG A 297 -4.80 -23.72 10.08
CA ARG A 297 -5.75 -24.42 9.22
C ARG A 297 -7.02 -23.60 9.09
N VAL A 298 -7.61 -23.60 7.91
CA VAL A 298 -8.92 -22.99 7.69
C VAL A 298 -9.96 -23.88 8.36
N LYS A 299 -10.55 -23.43 9.49
CA LYS A 299 -11.54 -24.22 10.26
C LYS A 299 -12.97 -24.12 9.73
N LYS A 300 -13.26 -23.10 8.93
CA LYS A 300 -14.57 -22.84 8.33
C LYS A 300 -14.42 -22.56 6.85
N CYS A 301 -15.24 -23.19 6.03
CA CYS A 301 -15.28 -23.00 4.59
C CYS A 301 -15.51 -21.51 4.27
N ARG A 302 -14.64 -20.93 3.43
CA ARG A 302 -14.74 -19.52 3.01
C ARG A 302 -16.00 -19.25 2.16
N THR A 303 -16.58 -20.29 1.58
CA THR A 303 -17.75 -20.18 0.68
C THR A 303 -19.07 -20.33 1.43
N CYS A 304 -19.23 -21.39 2.22
CA CYS A 304 -20.52 -21.70 2.88
C CYS A 304 -20.49 -21.63 4.41
N GLY A 305 -19.33 -21.34 5.01
CA GLY A 305 -19.18 -21.20 6.46
C GLY A 305 -19.20 -22.50 7.27
N SER A 306 -19.43 -23.65 6.65
CA SER A 306 -19.42 -24.96 7.33
C SER A 306 -18.04 -25.29 7.92
N ILE A 307 -18.04 -26.10 8.98
CA ILE A 307 -16.79 -26.58 9.58
C ILE A 307 -16.09 -27.50 8.58
N THR A 308 -14.81 -27.24 8.36
CA THR A 308 -13.97 -28.11 7.51
C THR A 308 -13.48 -29.32 8.29
N ILE A 309 -13.30 -30.43 7.61
CA ILE A 309 -12.76 -31.67 8.16
C ILE A 309 -11.29 -31.76 7.79
N GLU A 310 -10.44 -32.09 8.76
CA GLU A 310 -9.00 -32.28 8.52
C GLU A 310 -8.77 -33.57 7.72
N ASN A 311 -7.95 -33.48 6.67
CA ASN A 311 -7.55 -34.61 5.83
C ASN A 311 -6.07 -34.43 5.43
N GLY A 312 -5.16 -34.93 6.27
CA GLY A 312 -3.72 -34.78 6.08
C GLY A 312 -3.27 -33.30 6.10
N ILE A 313 -2.64 -32.84 5.02
CA ILE A 313 -2.21 -31.44 4.85
C ILE A 313 -3.35 -30.50 4.42
N TYR A 314 -4.55 -31.05 4.18
CA TYR A 314 -5.71 -30.30 3.73
C TYR A 314 -6.80 -30.23 4.80
N ASN A 315 -7.67 -29.25 4.67
CA ASN A 315 -8.96 -29.13 5.31
C ASN A 315 -10.03 -29.11 4.20
N ILE A 316 -11.01 -30.02 4.27
CA ILE A 316 -12.03 -30.19 3.23
C ILE A 316 -13.39 -29.77 3.78
N CYS A 317 -14.09 -28.94 3.02
CA CYS A 317 -15.49 -28.60 3.27
C CYS A 317 -16.38 -29.78 2.86
N PRO A 318 -17.24 -30.30 3.75
CA PRO A 318 -18.18 -31.38 3.38
C PRO A 318 -19.26 -30.93 2.38
N ASN A 319 -19.51 -29.62 2.28
CA ASN A 319 -20.65 -29.06 1.54
C ASN A 319 -20.25 -28.37 0.21
N CYS A 320 -18.95 -28.21 -0.07
CA CYS A 320 -18.49 -27.50 -1.27
C CYS A 320 -17.44 -28.34 -1.99
N LYS A 321 -17.70 -28.67 -3.26
CA LYS A 321 -16.76 -29.42 -4.11
C LYS A 321 -15.36 -28.79 -4.17
N ASN A 322 -15.28 -27.46 -4.11
CA ASN A 322 -14.02 -26.71 -4.20
C ASN A 322 -13.51 -26.22 -2.83
N GLY A 323 -14.09 -26.68 -1.72
CA GLY A 323 -13.71 -26.22 -0.39
C GLY A 323 -12.49 -26.95 0.17
N ILE A 324 -11.41 -27.06 -0.61
CA ILE A 324 -10.16 -27.70 -0.19
C ILE A 324 -9.18 -26.59 0.18
N TYR A 325 -8.69 -26.62 1.42
CA TYR A 325 -7.80 -25.60 1.97
C TYR A 325 -6.52 -26.26 2.44
N GLN A 326 -5.38 -25.81 1.93
CA GLN A 326 -4.09 -26.23 2.46
C GLN A 326 -3.85 -25.64 3.85
N LYS A 327 -3.13 -26.42 4.65
CA LYS A 327 -2.45 -25.96 5.84
C LYS A 327 -1.41 -24.90 5.46
N TYR A 328 -1.27 -23.88 6.29
CA TYR A 328 -0.30 -22.81 6.07
C TYR A 328 0.43 -22.45 7.36
N TYR A 329 1.58 -21.80 7.20
CA TYR A 329 2.51 -21.40 8.23
C TYR A 329 2.57 -19.87 8.27
N GLU A 330 2.61 -19.30 9.48
CA GLU A 330 2.69 -17.86 9.70
C GLU A 330 3.94 -17.53 10.51
N LEU A 331 4.76 -16.60 10.03
CA LEU A 331 5.83 -16.01 10.85
C LEU A 331 5.24 -14.86 11.68
N ARG A 332 5.24 -14.99 13.00
CA ARG A 332 4.50 -14.05 13.85
C ARG A 332 5.15 -13.77 15.20
N THR A 333 4.89 -12.60 15.76
CA THR A 333 5.33 -12.23 17.12
C THR A 333 4.28 -11.40 17.84
N LYS A 334 4.25 -11.52 19.16
CA LYS A 334 3.37 -10.71 20.04
C LYS A 334 4.14 -9.59 20.75
N THR A 335 5.42 -9.41 20.44
CA THR A 335 6.25 -8.41 21.12
C THR A 335 5.79 -7.01 20.73
N LYS A 336 5.61 -6.14 21.72
CA LYS A 336 5.34 -4.72 21.48
C LYS A 336 6.51 -4.05 20.75
N LEU A 337 7.74 -4.50 21.05
CA LEU A 337 8.95 -4.00 20.40
C LEU A 337 8.90 -4.19 18.87
N ALA A 338 8.55 -5.38 18.37
CA ALA A 338 8.43 -5.59 16.93
C ALA A 338 7.38 -4.68 16.29
N LYS A 339 6.22 -4.50 16.95
CA LYS A 339 5.20 -3.56 16.49
C LYS A 339 5.78 -2.15 16.38
N THR A 340 6.45 -1.66 17.43
CA THR A 340 7.05 -0.33 17.48
C THR A 340 8.16 -0.15 16.43
N ILE A 341 9.02 -1.15 16.24
CA ILE A 341 10.05 -1.11 15.19
C ILE A 341 9.41 -0.96 13.81
N PHE A 342 8.45 -1.81 13.48
CA PHE A 342 7.86 -1.76 12.15
C PHE A 342 7.10 -0.45 11.93
N THR A 343 6.40 0.07 12.94
CA THR A 343 5.63 1.30 12.76
C THR A 343 6.43 2.59 12.88
N GLU A 344 7.18 2.75 13.96
CA GLU A 344 7.89 3.99 14.25
C GLU A 344 9.29 4.00 13.64
N GLY A 345 9.95 2.83 13.61
CA GLY A 345 11.29 2.68 13.04
C GLY A 345 11.30 2.61 11.52
N LEU A 346 10.48 1.72 10.95
CA LEU A 346 10.39 1.51 9.50
C LEU A 346 9.34 2.40 8.83
N GLY A 347 8.52 3.10 9.62
CA GLY A 347 7.52 4.03 9.11
C GLY A 347 6.31 3.36 8.46
N LEU A 348 6.04 2.10 8.82
CA LEU A 348 4.87 1.34 8.34
C LEU A 348 3.62 1.80 9.06
N LYS A 349 2.58 2.16 8.31
CA LYS A 349 1.31 2.55 8.93
C LYS A 349 0.46 1.33 9.26
N HIS A 350 -0.14 1.37 10.45
CA HIS A 350 -1.17 0.42 10.88
C HIS A 350 -2.37 0.52 9.96
N ALA A 351 -2.43 -0.29 8.93
CA ALA A 351 -3.51 -0.09 8.02
C ALA A 351 -3.84 -1.35 7.23
N TYR A 352 -5.14 -1.51 7.05
CA TYR A 352 -5.76 -2.47 6.17
C TYR A 352 -5.00 -2.62 4.84
N SER A 353 -5.18 -3.74 4.16
CA SER A 353 -4.56 -4.05 2.86
C SER A 353 -4.54 -2.88 1.85
N TYR A 354 -5.58 -2.03 1.83
CA TYR A 354 -5.73 -0.92 0.89
C TYR A 354 -4.94 0.35 1.26
N LEU A 355 -4.25 0.34 2.41
CA LEU A 355 -3.44 1.45 2.93
C LEU A 355 -1.97 1.07 3.11
N LYS A 356 -1.62 -0.20 2.84
CA LYS A 356 -0.25 -0.67 2.71
C LYS A 356 0.53 0.18 1.72
N GLU A 357 1.83 0.33 1.89
CA GLU A 357 2.65 1.22 1.07
C GLU A 357 4.13 0.92 1.25
N ILE A 358 4.94 1.26 0.25
CA ILE A 358 6.38 1.09 0.32
C ILE A 358 6.98 2.05 1.37
N PRO A 359 7.73 1.53 2.38
CA PRO A 359 8.54 2.34 3.29
C PRO A 359 9.41 3.35 2.55
N SER A 360 9.50 4.59 3.05
CA SER A 360 10.19 5.65 2.32
C SER A 360 11.70 5.42 2.16
N PHE A 361 12.32 4.63 3.04
CA PHE A 361 13.74 4.30 2.92
C PHE A 361 14.04 3.37 1.73
N LEU A 362 13.06 2.59 1.26
CA LEU A 362 13.24 1.67 0.14
C LEU A 362 13.33 2.36 -1.22
N TYR A 363 12.89 3.63 -1.35
CA TYR A 363 12.99 4.34 -2.63
C TYR A 363 14.44 4.62 -3.06
N ASN A 364 15.37 4.60 -2.11
CA ASN A 364 16.79 4.75 -2.36
C ASN A 364 17.66 3.87 -1.48
N ALA A 365 17.18 2.66 -1.18
CA ALA A 365 18.00 1.65 -0.54
C ALA A 365 19.07 1.13 -1.54
N PRO A 366 20.05 0.36 -1.07
CA PRO A 366 20.93 -0.40 -1.96
C PRO A 366 20.10 -1.33 -2.86
N SER A 367 20.54 -1.53 -4.11
CA SER A 367 19.78 -2.32 -5.10
C SER A 367 19.43 -3.72 -4.61
N GLU A 368 20.31 -4.37 -3.85
CA GLU A 368 20.07 -5.71 -3.30
C GLU A 368 18.83 -5.73 -2.36
N CYS A 369 18.66 -4.71 -1.54
CA CYS A 369 17.50 -4.56 -0.65
C CYS A 369 16.21 -4.37 -1.46
N GLU A 370 16.26 -3.52 -2.48
CA GLU A 370 15.10 -3.23 -3.35
C GLU A 370 14.69 -4.45 -4.19
N GLN A 371 15.67 -5.19 -4.71
CA GLN A 371 15.46 -6.42 -5.47
C GLN A 371 14.82 -7.49 -4.62
N ASN A 372 15.36 -7.75 -3.42
CA ASN A 372 14.80 -8.74 -2.50
C ASN A 372 13.43 -8.34 -1.97
N PHE A 373 13.16 -7.02 -1.84
CA PHE A 373 11.82 -6.52 -1.59
C PHE A 373 10.85 -6.90 -2.71
N ILE A 374 11.18 -6.60 -3.97
CA ILE A 374 10.32 -6.90 -5.13
C ILE A 374 10.06 -8.41 -5.25
N LEU A 375 11.13 -9.21 -5.15
CA LEU A 375 11.04 -10.67 -5.25
C LEU A 375 10.18 -11.24 -4.15
N SER A 376 10.45 -10.86 -2.90
CA SER A 376 9.68 -11.36 -1.77
C SER A 376 8.24 -10.86 -1.79
N TYR A 377 7.96 -9.66 -2.28
CA TYR A 377 6.58 -9.22 -2.50
C TYR A 377 5.89 -10.10 -3.56
N PHE A 378 6.55 -10.36 -4.70
CA PHE A 378 6.00 -11.20 -5.77
C PHE A 378 5.76 -12.64 -5.30
N THR A 379 6.66 -13.22 -4.51
CA THR A 379 6.46 -14.55 -3.93
C THR A 379 5.21 -14.62 -3.04
N GLY A 380 4.83 -13.51 -2.40
CA GLY A 380 3.62 -13.44 -1.58
C GLY A 380 2.35 -13.20 -2.40
N ASP A 381 2.29 -12.08 -3.14
CA ASP A 381 1.06 -11.57 -3.78
C ASP A 381 1.18 -11.44 -5.32
N GLY A 382 2.16 -12.13 -5.89
CA GLY A 382 2.44 -12.18 -7.33
C GLY A 382 1.93 -13.47 -7.98
N SER A 383 1.77 -13.42 -9.30
CA SER A 383 1.34 -14.54 -10.11
C SER A 383 1.98 -14.49 -11.50
N GLU A 384 2.36 -15.66 -12.00
CA GLU A 384 2.75 -15.87 -13.38
C GLU A 384 1.52 -16.37 -14.15
N ARG A 385 1.23 -15.77 -15.30
CA ARG A 385 0.11 -16.18 -16.14
C ARG A 385 0.61 -16.42 -17.55
N ASP A 386 0.65 -17.68 -17.93
CA ASP A 386 1.04 -18.09 -19.27
C ASP A 386 -0.20 -18.36 -20.12
N TYR A 387 -0.47 -17.45 -21.06
CA TYR A 387 -1.59 -17.57 -22.00
C TYR A 387 -1.13 -17.99 -23.39
N ARG A 388 0.14 -18.35 -23.58
CA ARG A 388 0.73 -18.60 -24.91
C ARG A 388 0.09 -19.79 -25.62
N ASP A 389 -0.35 -20.81 -24.89
CA ASP A 389 -1.08 -21.96 -25.44
C ASP A 389 -2.40 -21.57 -26.13
N ASN A 390 -2.96 -20.40 -25.79
CA ASN A 390 -4.18 -19.85 -26.39
C ASN A 390 -3.89 -18.64 -27.30
N GLY A 391 -2.65 -18.47 -27.76
CA GLY A 391 -2.22 -17.33 -28.56
C GLY A 391 -2.13 -15.99 -27.79
N GLY A 392 -2.13 -16.05 -26.46
CA GLY A 392 -1.91 -14.91 -25.57
C GLY A 392 -0.43 -14.66 -25.27
N ASN A 393 -0.16 -13.87 -24.23
CA ASN A 393 1.20 -13.54 -23.77
C ASN A 393 1.52 -14.22 -22.44
N PHE A 394 2.79 -14.26 -22.08
CA PHE A 394 3.19 -14.49 -20.69
C PHE A 394 3.06 -13.16 -19.92
N ASP A 395 2.59 -13.20 -18.68
CA ASP A 395 2.44 -12.03 -17.81
C ASP A 395 3.03 -12.32 -16.42
N LEU A 396 3.83 -11.38 -15.89
CA LEU A 396 4.02 -11.27 -14.45
C LEU A 396 2.99 -10.29 -13.90
N ASN A 397 2.21 -10.71 -12.91
CA ASN A 397 1.13 -9.92 -12.36
C ASN A 397 1.26 -9.79 -10.85
N PHE A 398 1.27 -8.55 -10.37
CA PHE A 398 1.18 -8.21 -8.96
C PHE A 398 -0.25 -7.72 -8.67
N GLU A 399 -0.87 -8.22 -7.60
CA GLU A 399 -2.17 -7.74 -7.18
C GLU A 399 -2.05 -6.91 -5.90
N THR A 400 -2.94 -5.94 -5.72
CA THR A 400 -3.09 -5.22 -4.47
C THR A 400 -4.41 -4.48 -4.41
N SER A 401 -4.88 -4.16 -3.20
CA SER A 401 -5.98 -3.21 -3.00
C SER A 401 -5.48 -1.80 -2.67
N SER A 402 -4.16 -1.61 -2.54
CA SER A 402 -3.57 -0.32 -2.19
C SER A 402 -3.03 0.40 -3.41
N ARG A 403 -3.66 1.52 -3.75
CA ARG A 403 -3.15 2.45 -4.77
C ARG A 403 -1.75 3.00 -4.41
N ARG A 404 -1.41 3.09 -3.12
CA ARG A 404 -0.10 3.55 -2.63
C ARG A 404 0.99 2.53 -2.91
N LEU A 405 0.68 1.23 -2.76
CA LEU A 405 1.59 0.17 -3.20
C LEU A 405 1.75 0.20 -4.71
N VAL A 406 0.68 0.44 -5.48
CA VAL A 406 0.79 0.59 -6.93
C VAL A 406 1.79 1.68 -7.32
N PHE A 407 1.72 2.85 -6.69
CA PHE A 407 2.70 3.91 -6.92
C PHE A 407 4.12 3.47 -6.55
N GLY A 408 4.30 2.92 -5.36
CA GLY A 408 5.62 2.56 -4.87
C GLY A 408 6.28 1.42 -5.68
N LEU A 409 5.53 0.38 -6.04
CA LEU A 409 6.00 -0.71 -6.89
C LEU A 409 6.34 -0.20 -8.29
N ASN A 410 5.50 0.64 -8.90
CA ASN A 410 5.82 1.28 -10.19
C ASN A 410 7.11 2.10 -10.11
N PHE A 411 7.33 2.83 -9.02
CA PHE A 411 8.54 3.61 -8.84
C PHE A 411 9.78 2.69 -8.78
N LEU A 412 9.74 1.64 -7.94
CA LEU A 412 10.85 0.68 -7.80
C LEU A 412 11.13 -0.05 -9.12
N MET A 413 10.09 -0.46 -9.85
CA MET A 413 10.25 -1.10 -11.17
C MET A 413 10.87 -0.16 -12.20
N ARG A 414 10.50 1.14 -12.20
CA ARG A 414 11.12 2.13 -13.07
C ARG A 414 12.58 2.39 -12.72
N LYS A 415 13.02 2.22 -11.48
CA LYS A 415 14.47 2.25 -11.17
C LYS A 415 15.24 1.14 -11.87
N LEU A 416 14.61 -0.02 -12.06
CA LEU A 416 15.16 -1.14 -12.82
C LEU A 416 15.01 -0.94 -14.34
N GLY A 417 14.27 0.07 -14.80
CA GLY A 417 13.94 0.26 -16.22
C GLY A 417 12.78 -0.58 -16.73
N VAL A 418 12.02 -1.18 -15.81
CA VAL A 418 10.86 -2.01 -16.09
C VAL A 418 9.58 -1.16 -16.14
N ILE A 419 8.77 -1.37 -17.17
CA ILE A 419 7.49 -0.69 -17.35
C ILE A 419 6.35 -1.65 -16.99
N MET A 420 5.50 -1.25 -16.04
CA MET A 420 4.28 -1.97 -15.70
C MET A 420 3.04 -1.27 -16.26
N SER A 421 2.05 -2.05 -16.67
CA SER A 421 0.68 -1.58 -16.91
C SER A 421 -0.14 -1.72 -15.63
N VAL A 422 -1.09 -0.82 -15.39
CA VAL A 422 -1.97 -0.86 -14.22
C VAL A 422 -3.42 -0.96 -14.68
N ASN A 423 -4.09 -2.03 -14.26
CA ASN A 423 -5.51 -2.22 -14.48
C ASN A 423 -6.26 -2.09 -13.15
N GLU A 424 -7.30 -1.25 -13.13
CA GLU A 424 -8.22 -1.15 -12.00
C GLU A 424 -9.43 -2.07 -12.23
N HIS A 425 -9.68 -2.95 -11.26
CA HIS A 425 -10.85 -3.82 -11.22
C HIS A 425 -11.86 -3.27 -10.23
N LYS A 426 -13.02 -2.86 -10.77
CA LYS A 426 -14.14 -2.44 -9.93
C LYS A 426 -14.71 -3.65 -9.17
N PRO A 427 -15.22 -3.44 -7.95
CA PRO A 427 -16.02 -4.42 -7.22
C PRO A 427 -17.11 -5.01 -8.13
N PRO A 428 -17.30 -6.34 -8.19
CA PRO A 428 -18.40 -6.90 -8.95
C PRO A 428 -19.73 -6.43 -8.35
N LEU A 429 -20.75 -6.24 -9.20
CA LEU A 429 -22.05 -5.67 -8.81
C LEU A 429 -22.73 -6.43 -7.67
N ASN A 430 -22.49 -7.74 -7.55
CA ASN A 430 -23.03 -8.60 -6.50
C ASN A 430 -22.24 -8.55 -5.17
N ARG A 431 -21.12 -7.82 -5.13
CA ARG A 431 -20.31 -7.57 -3.92
C ARG A 431 -19.85 -6.11 -3.90
N PRO A 432 -20.79 -5.14 -3.79
CA PRO A 432 -20.46 -3.71 -3.85
C PRO A 432 -19.51 -3.27 -2.72
N ASN A 433 -19.51 -3.99 -1.60
CA ASN A 433 -18.64 -3.74 -0.45
C ASN A 433 -17.23 -4.33 -0.62
N SER A 434 -16.95 -5.03 -1.72
CA SER A 434 -15.58 -5.47 -2.01
C SER A 434 -14.70 -4.27 -2.37
N LYS A 435 -13.41 -4.40 -2.10
CA LYS A 435 -12.45 -3.33 -2.37
C LYS A 435 -12.16 -3.29 -3.87
N ARG A 436 -11.86 -2.10 -4.38
CA ARG A 436 -11.16 -1.96 -5.67
C ARG A 436 -9.85 -2.74 -5.60
N MET A 437 -9.55 -3.46 -6.67
CA MET A 437 -8.31 -4.21 -6.83
C MET A 437 -7.52 -3.62 -7.99
N TYR A 438 -6.21 -3.59 -7.86
CA TYR A 438 -5.29 -3.14 -8.87
C TYR A 438 -4.43 -4.32 -9.29
N SER A 439 -4.34 -4.56 -10.60
CA SER A 439 -3.47 -5.54 -11.23
C SER A 439 -2.36 -4.78 -11.94
N MET A 440 -1.12 -5.01 -11.51
CA MET A 440 0.08 -4.43 -12.11
C MET A 440 0.77 -5.50 -12.94
N ILE A 441 0.72 -5.34 -14.26
CA ILE A 441 1.13 -6.35 -15.22
C ILE A 441 2.42 -5.93 -15.91
N ILE A 442 3.40 -6.81 -15.89
CA ILE A 442 4.66 -6.69 -16.63
C ILE A 442 4.58 -7.62 -17.84
N ARG A 443 4.86 -7.07 -19.02
CA ARG A 443 4.84 -7.77 -20.31
C ARG A 443 6.05 -7.40 -21.16
N GLY A 444 6.38 -8.29 -22.09
CA GLY A 444 7.32 -8.05 -23.16
C GLY A 444 8.77 -8.38 -22.81
N SER A 445 9.48 -8.93 -23.79
CA SER A 445 10.87 -9.40 -23.71
C SER A 445 11.81 -8.38 -23.11
N SER A 446 11.71 -7.09 -23.49
CA SER A 446 12.61 -6.06 -22.93
C SER A 446 12.46 -5.90 -21.41
N ASN A 447 11.28 -6.12 -20.85
CA ASN A 447 11.10 -6.14 -19.41
C ASN A 447 11.61 -7.47 -18.82
N TYR A 448 11.40 -8.59 -19.51
CA TYR A 448 11.85 -9.91 -19.07
C TYR A 448 13.37 -10.05 -19.06
N GLU A 449 14.07 -9.50 -20.04
CA GLU A 449 15.54 -9.46 -20.07
C GLU A 449 16.10 -8.73 -18.84
N ILE A 450 15.50 -7.58 -18.49
CA ILE A 450 15.86 -6.82 -17.28
C ILE A 450 15.58 -7.63 -16.02
N LEU A 451 14.50 -8.43 -16.03
CA LEU A 451 14.02 -9.17 -14.87
C LEU A 451 14.59 -10.59 -14.72
N LYS A 452 15.20 -11.14 -15.78
CA LYS A 452 15.76 -12.51 -15.83
C LYS A 452 16.76 -12.81 -14.70
N PRO A 453 17.61 -11.86 -14.26
CA PRO A 453 18.49 -12.09 -13.11
C PRO A 453 17.74 -12.31 -11.79
N TYR A 454 16.47 -11.91 -11.71
CA TYR A 454 15.66 -11.95 -10.49
C TYR A 454 14.59 -13.06 -10.54
N PHE A 455 14.01 -13.30 -11.72
CA PHE A 455 12.96 -14.29 -11.93
C PHE A 455 13.44 -15.40 -12.87
N PHE A 456 13.86 -16.53 -12.29
CA PHE A 456 14.45 -17.65 -13.02
C PHE A 456 13.45 -18.40 -13.93
N SER A 457 12.16 -18.27 -13.67
CA SER A 457 11.04 -18.87 -14.43
C SER A 457 10.67 -18.08 -15.68
N LEU A 458 11.31 -16.95 -15.95
CA LEU A 458 10.95 -16.12 -17.10
C LEU A 458 11.23 -16.82 -18.43
N PRO A 459 10.30 -16.75 -19.39
CA PRO A 459 10.51 -17.34 -20.71
C PRO A 459 11.67 -16.66 -21.43
N GLU A 460 12.43 -17.42 -22.21
CA GLU A 460 13.63 -16.89 -22.87
C GLU A 460 13.33 -15.77 -23.85
N ILE A 461 12.26 -15.88 -24.64
CA ILE A 461 11.83 -14.83 -25.58
C ILE A 461 10.31 -14.93 -25.84
N ASP A 462 9.60 -13.80 -25.76
CA ASP A 462 8.18 -13.66 -26.09
C ASP A 462 8.01 -12.72 -27.30
N PHE A 463 8.28 -13.17 -28.53
CA PHE A 463 8.11 -12.37 -29.74
C PHE A 463 6.62 -12.16 -30.11
N THR A 464 5.84 -11.55 -29.23
CA THR A 464 4.45 -11.14 -29.50
C THR A 464 4.36 -9.64 -29.84
N ASN A 465 3.21 -9.18 -30.34
CA ASN A 465 2.92 -7.74 -30.58
C ASN A 465 3.14 -6.83 -29.35
N SER A 466 3.30 -7.41 -28.16
CA SER A 466 3.61 -6.70 -26.91
C SER A 466 5.08 -6.21 -26.85
N ASP A 467 6.00 -6.91 -27.51
CA ASP A 467 7.43 -6.58 -27.58
C ASP A 467 7.73 -5.30 -28.36
N LEU A 468 7.04 -5.11 -29.49
CA LEU A 468 7.17 -3.92 -30.31
C LEU A 468 6.80 -2.63 -29.55
N LYS A 469 5.86 -2.73 -28.59
CA LYS A 469 5.36 -1.60 -27.81
C LYS A 469 6.21 -1.28 -26.58
N THR A 470 7.00 -2.23 -26.11
CA THR A 470 7.74 -2.11 -24.84
C THR A 470 9.26 -2.03 -25.02
N SER A 471 9.83 -2.33 -26.19
CA SER A 471 11.29 -2.26 -26.40
C SER A 471 11.82 -0.83 -26.58
N VAL A 472 12.85 -0.44 -25.82
CA VAL A 472 13.59 0.85 -25.95
C VAL A 472 14.22 0.96 -27.33
N ASN A 473 14.78 -0.16 -27.81
CA ASN A 473 15.50 -0.22 -29.08
C ASN A 473 14.55 0.08 -30.25
N THR A 474 13.27 -0.25 -30.11
CA THR A 474 12.26 0.04 -31.12
C THR A 474 12.04 1.54 -31.28
N GLN A 475 12.08 2.37 -30.23
CA GLN A 475 11.87 3.83 -30.40
C GLN A 475 13.03 4.51 -31.13
N VAL A 476 14.28 4.18 -30.77
CA VAL A 476 15.47 4.73 -31.46
C VAL A 476 15.54 4.23 -32.89
N LEU A 477 15.25 2.94 -33.12
CA LEU A 477 15.17 2.34 -34.45
C LEU A 477 14.05 2.98 -35.27
N LEU A 478 12.84 3.13 -34.71
CA LEU A 478 11.70 3.76 -35.38
C LEU A 478 12.00 5.22 -35.71
N ARG A 479 12.68 5.97 -34.84
CA ARG A 479 13.09 7.35 -35.15
C ARG A 479 14.07 7.39 -36.31
N LYS A 480 15.10 6.53 -36.30
CA LYS A 480 16.05 6.42 -37.43
C LYS A 480 15.34 6.00 -38.72
N LEU A 481 14.44 5.03 -38.64
CA LEU A 481 13.63 4.56 -39.76
C LEU A 481 12.71 5.67 -40.29
N ASN A 482 12.09 6.46 -39.40
CA ASN A 482 11.23 7.58 -39.77
C ASN A 482 12.03 8.65 -40.52
N LEU A 483 13.21 9.00 -40.01
CA LEU A 483 14.09 9.98 -40.65
C LEU A 483 14.54 9.51 -42.04
N GLU A 484 14.91 8.23 -42.19
CA GLU A 484 15.27 7.68 -43.50
C GLU A 484 14.06 7.60 -44.45
N LEU A 485 12.87 7.23 -43.97
CA LEU A 485 11.64 7.23 -44.78
C LEU A 485 11.26 8.63 -45.26
N GLN A 486 11.34 9.63 -44.38
CA GLN A 486 11.10 11.02 -44.75
C GLN A 486 12.11 11.51 -45.78
N LYS A 487 13.39 11.17 -45.60
CA LYS A 487 14.46 11.55 -46.51
C LYS A 487 14.32 10.92 -47.90
N ILE A 488 13.95 9.64 -47.98
CA ILE A 488 13.90 8.90 -49.25
C ILE A 488 12.57 9.11 -49.98
N TYR A 489 11.46 9.15 -49.24
CA TYR A 489 10.12 9.06 -49.81
C TYR A 489 9.23 10.27 -49.50
N GLY A 490 9.67 11.20 -48.63
CA GLY A 490 8.86 12.35 -48.21
C GLY A 490 7.64 11.97 -47.37
N ILE A 491 7.61 10.77 -46.78
CA ILE A 491 6.49 10.25 -45.96
C ILE A 491 6.98 9.86 -44.57
N SER A 492 6.14 10.02 -43.56
CA SER A 492 6.44 9.54 -42.20
C SER A 492 5.99 8.08 -41.99
N LEU A 493 6.60 7.42 -41.01
CA LEU A 493 6.15 6.12 -40.47
C LEU A 493 4.67 6.15 -40.07
N ARG A 494 4.19 7.30 -39.59
CA ARG A 494 2.79 7.46 -39.18
C ARG A 494 1.86 7.53 -40.38
N ASP A 495 2.28 8.16 -41.47
CA ASP A 495 1.52 8.20 -42.73
C ASP A 495 1.37 6.79 -43.31
N LEU A 496 2.44 6.00 -43.28
CA LEU A 496 2.38 4.58 -43.64
C LEU A 496 1.41 3.79 -42.77
N SER A 497 1.42 4.01 -41.44
CA SER A 497 0.51 3.30 -40.53
C SER A 497 -0.97 3.62 -40.75
N LYS A 498 -1.29 4.84 -41.20
CA LYS A 498 -2.66 5.27 -41.50
C LYS A 498 -3.18 4.70 -42.82
N ASN A 499 -2.27 4.41 -43.75
CA ASN A 499 -2.58 3.84 -45.07
C ASN A 499 -2.54 2.30 -45.10
N ALA A 500 -2.12 1.65 -44.00
CA ALA A 500 -1.98 0.20 -43.88
C ALA A 500 -3.19 -0.50 -43.24
N VAL A 501 -4.35 0.16 -43.18
CA VAL A 501 -5.63 -0.41 -42.72
C VAL A 501 -6.47 -0.89 -43.89
#